data_AF-A0A8H8TQV3-F1
#
_entry.id   AF-A0A8H8TQV3-F1
#
_cell.length_a   1.000
_cell.length_b   1.000
_cell.length_c   1.000
_cell.angle_alpha   90.00
_cell.angle_beta   90.00
_cell.angle_gamma   90.00
#
_symmetry.space_group_name_H-M   'P 1'
#
loop_
_entity.id
_entity.type
_entity.pdbx_description
1 polymer ?
#
loop_
_entity_poly.entity_id
_entity_poly.type
_entity_poly.pdbx_seq_one_letter_code
_entity_poly.pdbx_strand_id
1 'polypeptide(L)'
;MALLAAPDSDFIVLAPSKTSGETRVIRAHRRILCDFSTYFKALLESDFAEASTLRRCDHREAETPIPQEEERSASQPASKRFKEDAYTVSPTSSIPTIKLHDATYVQLYTLLYYIYTGVATFQRRRDSVDDEQPSQSATTGCSLSPSQASGLSAGLGEPLPWWVGFQYPANAFDMYRLADKFGVDGLRTEAARHIASDIEISDLVSDAAQHEEIKLFPEIAKVYSDYCKYYKRHIIKKLEAHKEVFNLFGVDHPETESGQTKT
;
A
#
# COMPACT_ATOMS: atom_id res chain seq x y z
N MET A 1 -0.94 -32.33 15.17
CA MET A 1 -1.40 -31.50 14.05
C MET A 1 -0.20 -31.17 13.21
N ALA A 2 -0.15 -31.63 11.95
CA ALA A 2 0.92 -31.25 11.04
C ALA A 2 0.59 -29.85 10.48
N LEU A 3 1.49 -28.89 10.67
CA LEU A 3 1.45 -27.63 9.94
C LEU A 3 1.82 -27.96 8.48
N LEU A 4 0.81 -28.15 7.63
CA LEU A 4 1.00 -28.23 6.19
C LEU A 4 1.50 -26.87 5.73
N ALA A 5 2.76 -26.80 5.31
CA ALA A 5 3.30 -25.61 4.66
C ALA A 5 2.55 -25.41 3.34
N ALA A 6 2.02 -24.20 3.13
CA ALA A 6 1.41 -23.85 1.85
C ALA A 6 2.48 -23.92 0.73
N PRO A 7 2.16 -24.46 -0.45
CA PRO A 7 3.09 -24.55 -1.57
C PRO A 7 3.51 -23.16 -2.05
N ASP A 8 4.70 -23.05 -2.64
CA ASP A 8 5.22 -21.77 -3.15
C ASP A 8 4.35 -21.17 -4.28
N SER A 9 3.54 -21.99 -4.97
CA SER A 9 2.54 -21.57 -5.95
C SER A 9 1.41 -20.70 -5.38
N ASP A 10 1.15 -20.80 -4.07
CA ASP A 10 0.15 -19.95 -3.40
C ASP A 10 0.63 -18.53 -3.14
N PHE A 11 1.89 -18.23 -3.43
CA PHE A 11 2.52 -16.96 -3.11
C PHE A 11 2.90 -16.17 -4.35
N ILE A 12 2.96 -14.85 -4.16
CA ILE A 12 3.53 -13.90 -5.10
C ILE A 12 4.50 -12.99 -4.35
N VAL A 13 5.46 -12.43 -5.08
CA VAL A 13 6.40 -11.44 -4.56
C VAL A 13 6.01 -10.07 -5.10
N LEU A 14 5.82 -9.10 -4.22
CA LEU A 14 5.53 -7.71 -4.58
C LEU A 14 6.80 -6.87 -4.42
N ALA A 15 7.18 -6.18 -5.50
CA ALA A 15 8.37 -5.35 -5.56
C ALA A 15 7.97 -3.85 -5.73
N PRO A 16 8.07 -3.02 -4.68
CA PRO A 16 7.86 -1.58 -4.78
C PRO A 16 8.95 -0.95 -5.65
N SER A 17 8.61 0.01 -6.51
CA SER A 17 9.60 0.68 -7.38
C SER A 17 9.69 2.20 -7.21
N LYS A 18 8.99 2.79 -6.23
CA LYS A 18 9.09 4.23 -5.96
C LYS A 18 10.42 4.56 -5.29
N THR A 19 11.41 4.95 -6.10
CA THR A 19 12.63 5.76 -5.88
C THR A 19 13.29 5.84 -4.49
N SER A 20 13.18 4.86 -3.59
CA SER A 20 13.95 4.85 -2.32
C SER A 20 15.30 4.13 -2.43
N GLY A 21 15.65 3.58 -3.60
CA GLY A 21 16.83 2.72 -3.75
C GLY A 21 16.69 1.37 -3.02
N GLU A 22 15.54 1.09 -2.40
CA GLU A 22 15.28 -0.16 -1.70
C GLU A 22 14.90 -1.26 -2.70
N THR A 23 15.63 -2.38 -2.62
CA THR A 23 15.35 -3.61 -3.37
C THR A 23 14.47 -4.58 -2.57
N ARG A 24 13.86 -4.11 -1.47
CA ARG A 24 13.06 -4.95 -0.59
C ARG A 24 11.81 -5.42 -1.31
N VAL A 25 11.53 -6.70 -1.21
CA VAL A 25 10.31 -7.32 -1.74
C VAL A 25 9.48 -7.90 -0.61
N ILE A 26 8.17 -8.03 -0.83
CA ILE A 26 7.26 -8.60 0.16
C ILE A 26 6.57 -9.83 -0.45
N ARG A 27 6.64 -10.96 0.25
CA ARG A 27 5.92 -12.18 -0.13
C ARG A 27 4.49 -12.10 0.41
N ALA A 28 3.51 -12.35 -0.44
CA ALA A 28 2.09 -12.30 -0.10
C ALA A 28 1.34 -13.50 -0.67
N HIS A 29 0.27 -13.89 -0.01
CA HIS A 29 -0.56 -15.02 -0.42
C HIS A 29 -1.54 -14.58 -1.50
N ARG A 30 -1.49 -15.25 -2.65
CA ARG A 30 -2.26 -14.92 -3.86
C ARG A 30 -3.76 -14.86 -3.57
N ARG A 31 -4.30 -15.92 -2.95
CA ARG A 31 -5.73 -16.01 -2.62
C ARG A 31 -6.23 -14.85 -1.76
N ILE A 32 -5.50 -14.53 -0.68
CA ILE A 32 -5.87 -13.42 0.21
C ILE A 32 -5.85 -12.09 -0.55
N LEU A 33 -4.86 -11.86 -1.42
CA LEU A 33 -4.86 -10.66 -2.26
C LEU A 33 -6.06 -10.59 -3.20
N CYS A 34 -6.42 -11.68 -3.87
CA CYS A 34 -7.59 -11.71 -4.75
C CYS A 34 -8.91 -11.49 -3.99
N ASP A 35 -9.03 -12.01 -2.78
CA ASP A 35 -10.24 -11.89 -1.96
C ASP A 35 -10.50 -10.44 -1.52
N PHE A 36 -9.43 -9.66 -1.28
CA PHE A 36 -9.50 -8.31 -0.72
C PHE A 36 -9.22 -7.17 -1.71
N SER A 37 -8.70 -7.47 -2.91
CA SER A 37 -8.36 -6.48 -3.92
C SER A 37 -8.90 -6.88 -5.29
N THR A 38 -9.79 -6.04 -5.83
CA THR A 38 -10.33 -6.23 -7.19
C THR A 38 -9.25 -6.11 -8.25
N TYR A 39 -8.24 -5.26 -8.02
CA TYR A 39 -7.07 -5.14 -8.89
C TYR A 39 -6.27 -6.45 -8.96
N PHE A 40 -5.87 -7.01 -7.81
CA PHE A 40 -5.07 -8.24 -7.81
C PHE A 40 -5.88 -9.43 -8.31
N LYS A 41 -7.19 -9.48 -8.00
CA LYS A 41 -8.10 -10.45 -8.57
C LYS A 41 -8.10 -10.40 -10.09
N ALA A 42 -8.34 -9.22 -10.68
CA ALA A 42 -8.30 -9.05 -12.12
C ALA A 42 -6.92 -9.40 -12.70
N LEU A 43 -5.83 -8.95 -12.08
CA LEU A 43 -4.47 -9.19 -12.56
C LEU A 43 -4.11 -10.69 -12.56
N LEU A 44 -4.54 -11.45 -11.56
CA LEU A 44 -4.14 -12.84 -11.35
C LEU A 44 -5.13 -13.86 -11.95
N GLU A 45 -6.40 -13.48 -12.11
CA GLU A 45 -7.49 -14.32 -12.62
C GLU A 45 -7.90 -13.95 -14.07
N SER A 46 -7.36 -12.88 -14.65
CA SER A 46 -7.54 -12.60 -16.09
C SER A 46 -6.65 -13.46 -16.98
N ASP A 47 -7.08 -13.71 -18.21
CA ASP A 47 -6.30 -14.46 -19.21
C ASP A 47 -5.30 -13.57 -19.99
N PHE A 48 -4.86 -12.46 -19.39
CA PHE A 48 -3.81 -11.65 -20.01
C PHE A 48 -2.49 -12.43 -20.11
N ALA A 49 -1.66 -12.10 -21.09
CA ALA A 49 -0.37 -12.77 -21.30
C ALA A 49 0.54 -12.66 -20.05
N GLU A 50 0.45 -11.54 -19.32
CA GLU A 50 1.15 -11.32 -18.06
C GLU A 50 0.64 -12.27 -16.96
N ALA A 51 -0.68 -12.39 -16.80
CA ALA A 51 -1.29 -13.34 -15.86
C ALA A 51 -0.96 -14.80 -16.21
N SER A 52 -0.86 -15.12 -17.50
CA SER A 52 -0.49 -16.44 -18.00
C SER A 52 0.96 -16.81 -17.64
N THR A 53 1.88 -15.83 -17.61
CA THR A 53 3.24 -16.06 -17.09
C THR A 53 3.28 -16.28 -15.59
N LEU A 54 2.39 -15.64 -14.83
CA LEU A 54 2.26 -15.86 -13.38
C LEU A 54 1.69 -17.26 -13.09
N ARG A 55 0.71 -17.74 -13.87
CA ARG A 55 0.10 -19.08 -13.72
C ARG A 55 0.96 -20.23 -14.25
N ARG A 56 1.87 -20.00 -15.20
CA ARG A 56 2.72 -21.07 -15.76
C ARG A 56 3.66 -21.70 -14.73
N CYS A 57 3.85 -21.05 -13.58
CA CYS A 57 4.55 -21.62 -12.43
C CYS A 57 3.71 -22.68 -11.67
N ASP A 58 2.38 -22.69 -11.84
CA ASP A 58 1.46 -23.57 -11.09
C ASP A 58 1.30 -24.97 -11.72
N HIS A 59 1.63 -25.15 -13.01
CA HIS A 59 1.28 -26.36 -13.76
C HIS A 59 2.43 -27.33 -14.07
N ARG A 60 3.62 -27.13 -13.50
CA ARG A 60 4.77 -28.01 -13.78
C ARG A 60 4.91 -29.23 -12.88
N GLU A 61 4.00 -29.46 -11.95
CA GLU A 61 4.05 -30.61 -11.01
C GLU A 61 3.14 -31.80 -11.39
N ALA A 62 2.41 -31.76 -12.50
CA ALA A 62 1.39 -32.79 -12.81
C ALA A 62 1.59 -33.61 -14.10
N GLU A 63 2.79 -33.64 -14.69
CA GLU A 63 3.08 -34.56 -15.80
C GLU A 63 4.39 -35.32 -15.55
N THR A 64 4.30 -36.47 -14.87
CA THR A 64 5.28 -37.55 -14.99
C THR A 64 5.19 -38.17 -16.39
N PRO A 65 6.24 -38.08 -17.24
CA PRO A 65 6.31 -38.91 -18.43
C PRO A 65 6.70 -40.32 -18.00
N ILE A 66 5.82 -41.27 -18.28
CA ILE A 66 6.07 -42.71 -18.17
C ILE A 66 7.27 -43.06 -19.08
N PRO A 67 8.34 -43.71 -18.60
CA PRO A 67 9.39 -44.22 -19.46
C PRO A 67 8.85 -45.41 -20.26
N GLN A 68 8.78 -45.28 -21.59
CA GLN A 68 8.63 -46.44 -22.47
C GLN A 68 10.02 -46.96 -22.82
N GLU A 69 10.36 -48.12 -22.26
CA GLU A 69 11.42 -49.00 -22.72
C GLU A 69 10.97 -49.77 -23.98
N GLU A 70 11.89 -49.95 -24.93
CA GLU A 70 12.06 -51.04 -25.94
C GLU A 70 12.72 -50.47 -27.22
N GLU A 71 14.03 -50.60 -27.38
CA GLU A 71 14.81 -51.71 -27.98
C GLU A 71 15.05 -51.63 -29.52
N ARG A 72 16.35 -51.38 -29.84
CA ARG A 72 17.19 -51.92 -30.93
C ARG A 72 16.91 -51.60 -32.41
N SER A 73 17.86 -50.92 -33.07
CA SER A 73 18.86 -51.55 -33.96
C SER A 73 19.81 -50.55 -34.63
N ALA A 74 21.00 -51.06 -34.97
CA ALA A 74 22.25 -50.33 -35.18
C ALA A 74 22.56 -49.93 -36.63
N SER A 75 23.24 -48.78 -36.80
CA SER A 75 24.40 -48.62 -37.73
C SER A 75 25.02 -47.20 -37.63
N GLN A 76 26.33 -47.18 -37.36
CA GLN A 76 27.33 -46.09 -37.28
C GLN A 76 27.64 -45.36 -38.64
N PRO A 77 28.60 -44.40 -38.78
CA PRO A 77 29.23 -43.46 -37.82
C PRO A 77 29.49 -41.99 -38.33
N ALA A 78 29.97 -41.14 -37.41
CA ALA A 78 30.92 -40.02 -37.55
C ALA A 78 30.47 -38.65 -38.14
N SER A 79 30.39 -37.61 -37.29
CA SER A 79 31.46 -36.57 -37.14
C SER A 79 30.97 -35.35 -36.33
N LYS A 80 31.82 -34.87 -35.40
CA LYS A 80 31.90 -33.48 -34.84
C LYS A 80 30.68 -33.01 -34.03
N ARG A 81 30.77 -32.69 -32.74
CA ARG A 81 31.61 -31.65 -32.10
C ARG A 81 31.37 -31.72 -30.59
N PHE A 82 32.41 -31.50 -29.81
CA PHE A 82 32.32 -31.11 -28.41
C PHE A 82 31.32 -29.97 -28.21
N LYS A 83 30.36 -30.15 -27.31
CA LYS A 83 29.97 -29.15 -26.31
C LYS A 83 29.71 -29.91 -25.03
N GLU A 84 30.43 -29.52 -23.97
CA GLU A 84 30.10 -29.86 -22.60
C GLU A 84 28.61 -29.60 -22.40
N ASP A 85 27.89 -30.66 -22.03
CA ASP A 85 26.57 -30.56 -21.45
C ASP A 85 26.71 -29.79 -20.14
N ALA A 86 26.59 -28.47 -20.27
CA ALA A 86 26.19 -27.63 -19.18
C ALA A 86 24.93 -28.27 -18.59
N TYR A 87 25.07 -28.74 -17.34
CA TYR A 87 23.94 -29.03 -16.48
C TYR A 87 22.90 -27.93 -16.69
N THR A 88 21.85 -28.26 -17.43
CA THR A 88 20.70 -27.38 -17.56
C THR A 88 20.01 -27.49 -16.22
N VAL A 89 20.41 -26.62 -15.30
CA VAL A 89 19.75 -26.42 -14.01
C VAL A 89 18.29 -26.19 -14.34
N SER A 90 17.46 -27.17 -14.01
CA SER A 90 16.00 -27.06 -14.02
C SER A 90 15.62 -25.72 -13.39
N PRO A 91 14.76 -24.88 -14.01
CA PRO A 91 14.32 -23.68 -13.35
C PRO A 91 13.52 -24.12 -12.13
N THR A 92 14.13 -23.99 -10.95
CA THR A 92 13.42 -24.02 -9.68
C THR A 92 12.27 -23.04 -9.80
N SER A 93 11.05 -23.47 -9.46
CA SER A 93 9.82 -22.69 -9.58
C SER A 93 9.98 -21.36 -8.86
N SER A 94 10.35 -20.30 -9.60
CA SER A 94 10.56 -19.00 -9.02
C SER A 94 9.19 -18.38 -8.77
N ILE A 95 8.92 -18.06 -7.51
CA ILE A 95 7.68 -17.39 -7.10
C ILE A 95 7.49 -16.14 -7.98
N PRO A 96 6.32 -15.98 -8.63
CA PRO A 96 6.08 -14.87 -9.54
C PRO A 96 6.24 -13.51 -8.85
N THR A 97 6.93 -12.57 -9.50
CA THR A 97 7.18 -11.23 -8.96
C THR A 97 6.40 -10.16 -9.72
N ILE A 98 5.61 -9.35 -9.01
CA ILE A 98 4.84 -8.21 -9.52
C ILE A 98 5.52 -6.92 -9.10
N LYS A 99 5.83 -6.06 -10.07
CA LYS A 99 6.42 -4.74 -9.82
C LYS A 99 5.32 -3.70 -9.65
N LEU A 100 5.37 -2.97 -8.53
CA LEU A 100 4.41 -1.92 -8.19
C LEU A 100 5.13 -0.57 -8.21
N HIS A 101 4.95 0.18 -9.30
CA HIS A 101 5.70 1.42 -9.52
C HIS A 101 5.25 2.59 -8.65
N ASP A 102 4.00 2.59 -8.22
CA ASP A 102 3.38 3.74 -7.54
C ASP A 102 3.28 3.59 -6.02
N ALA A 103 3.99 2.63 -5.44
CA ALA A 103 4.00 2.36 -4.00
C ALA A 103 5.43 2.37 -3.45
N THR A 104 5.63 3.00 -2.29
CA THR A 104 6.83 2.77 -1.47
C THR A 104 6.72 1.44 -0.73
N TYR A 105 7.84 0.95 -0.18
CA TYR A 105 7.83 -0.25 0.67
C TYR A 105 6.90 -0.09 1.87
N VAL A 106 6.93 1.07 2.54
CA VAL A 106 6.08 1.36 3.71
C VAL A 106 4.60 1.33 3.36
N GLN A 107 4.22 1.95 2.23
CA GLN A 107 2.84 1.97 1.77
C GLN A 107 2.35 0.56 1.40
N LEU A 108 3.18 -0.21 0.71
CA LEU A 108 2.88 -1.59 0.33
C LEU A 108 2.77 -2.51 1.54
N TYR A 109 3.67 -2.37 2.51
CA TYR A 109 3.63 -3.10 3.76
C TYR A 109 2.35 -2.76 4.54
N THR A 110 1.98 -1.48 4.63
CA THR A 110 0.74 -1.04 5.31
C THR A 110 -0.50 -1.61 4.63
N LEU A 111 -0.53 -1.60 3.29
CA LEU A 111 -1.61 -2.19 2.51
C LEU A 111 -1.77 -3.69 2.82
N LEU A 112 -0.67 -4.45 2.77
CA LEU A 112 -0.68 -5.87 3.06
C LEU A 112 -1.09 -6.13 4.51
N TYR A 113 -0.51 -5.38 5.45
CA TYR A 113 -0.86 -5.48 6.85
C TYR A 113 -2.37 -5.32 7.07
N TYR A 114 -2.99 -4.34 6.43
CA TYR A 114 -4.45 -4.18 6.46
C TYR A 114 -5.18 -5.38 5.86
N ILE A 115 -4.76 -5.87 4.69
CA ILE A 115 -5.39 -7.03 4.03
C ILE A 115 -5.36 -8.27 4.95
N TYR A 116 -4.28 -8.49 5.69
CA TYR A 116 -4.14 -9.65 6.58
C TYR A 116 -4.84 -9.51 7.92
N THR A 117 -4.98 -8.29 8.44
CA THR A 117 -5.43 -8.05 9.83
C THR A 117 -6.75 -7.31 9.94
N GLY A 118 -7.18 -6.63 8.87
CA GLY A 118 -8.28 -5.67 8.88
C GLY A 118 -7.98 -4.37 9.62
N VAL A 119 -6.75 -4.16 10.11
CA VAL A 119 -6.37 -3.00 10.92
C VAL A 119 -5.47 -2.07 10.11
N ALA A 120 -5.79 -0.77 10.10
CA ALA A 120 -4.96 0.26 9.50
C ALA A 120 -4.44 1.22 10.57
N THR A 121 -3.18 1.62 10.45
CA THR A 121 -2.54 2.62 11.29
C THR A 121 -2.03 3.75 10.42
N PHE A 122 -2.52 4.96 10.66
CA PHE A 122 -2.17 6.14 9.89
C PHE A 122 -1.39 7.14 10.73
N GLN A 123 -0.53 7.90 10.07
CA GLN A 123 0.24 8.93 10.74
C GLN A 123 -0.71 10.04 11.18
N ARG A 124 -0.60 10.49 12.44
CA ARG A 124 -1.25 11.73 12.86
C ARG A 124 -0.43 12.91 12.38
N ARG A 125 -1.13 13.96 11.92
CA ARG A 125 -0.49 15.19 11.43
C ARG A 125 0.31 15.93 12.50
N ARG A 126 0.00 15.69 13.77
CA ARG A 126 0.60 16.34 14.95
C ARG A 126 1.88 15.68 15.45
N ASP A 127 2.23 14.50 14.95
CA ASP A 127 3.41 13.75 15.41
C ASP A 127 4.68 14.12 14.61
N SER A 128 4.58 14.95 13.57
CA SER A 128 5.73 15.54 12.87
C SER A 128 6.19 16.81 13.57
N VAL A 129 6.65 16.69 14.82
CA VAL A 129 7.52 17.72 15.40
C VAL A 129 8.88 17.54 14.74
N ASP A 130 9.31 18.54 13.97
CA ASP A 130 10.62 18.71 13.33
C ASP A 130 11.65 17.61 13.64
N ASP A 131 11.66 16.55 12.82
CA ASP A 131 12.81 15.65 12.76
C ASP A 131 13.86 16.39 11.92
N GLU A 132 14.63 17.25 12.58
CA GLU A 132 15.87 17.77 12.03
C GLU A 132 16.71 16.58 11.56
N GLN A 133 16.78 16.44 10.24
CA GLN A 133 17.68 15.59 9.49
C GLN A 133 19.05 15.45 10.20
N PRO A 134 19.39 14.29 10.80
CA PRO A 134 20.69 14.11 11.40
C PRO A 134 21.71 14.01 10.27
N SER A 135 22.45 15.11 10.12
CA SER A 135 23.66 15.16 9.31
C SER A 135 24.59 14.05 9.74
N GLN A 136 25.10 13.32 8.76
CA GLN A 136 26.05 12.23 8.90
C GLN A 136 27.20 12.62 9.85
N SER A 137 27.34 11.88 10.94
CA SER A 137 28.64 11.66 11.60
C SER A 137 28.56 10.34 12.36
N ALA A 138 29.35 9.38 11.90
CA ALA A 138 29.55 8.09 12.54
C ALA A 138 30.04 8.26 13.99
N THR A 139 29.58 7.41 14.92
CA THR A 139 30.39 6.55 15.81
C THR A 139 29.48 5.84 16.82
N THR A 140 29.46 4.51 16.72
CA THR A 140 29.39 3.49 17.80
C THR A 140 28.64 3.81 19.11
N GLY A 141 27.57 3.05 19.40
CA GLY A 141 27.14 2.81 20.79
C GLY A 141 25.64 2.58 20.96
N CYS A 142 25.26 1.32 21.22
CA CYS A 142 23.91 0.94 21.62
C CYS A 142 23.44 1.72 22.87
N SER A 143 22.27 2.35 22.80
CA SER A 143 21.40 2.58 23.97
C SER A 143 19.95 2.74 23.52
N LEU A 144 19.19 1.64 23.58
CA LEU A 144 17.74 1.66 23.40
C LEU A 144 17.10 2.16 24.69
N SER A 145 16.61 3.41 24.70
CA SER A 145 15.74 3.92 25.75
C SER A 145 14.28 3.80 25.29
N PRO A 146 13.43 3.00 25.96
CA PRO A 146 12.03 2.83 25.59
C PRO A 146 11.19 3.88 26.32
N SER A 147 11.07 5.08 25.75
CA SER A 147 10.24 6.11 26.38
C SER A 147 9.67 7.12 25.39
N GLN A 148 9.10 6.65 24.26
CA GLN A 148 8.17 7.44 23.43
C GLN A 148 7.07 6.59 22.75
N ALA A 149 6.74 5.40 23.28
CA ALA A 149 5.62 4.58 22.79
C ALA A 149 4.33 4.80 23.60
N SER A 150 4.08 6.02 24.07
CA SER A 150 2.87 6.37 24.82
C SER A 150 2.12 7.48 24.09
N GLY A 151 1.20 7.09 23.21
CA GLY A 151 0.32 8.04 22.54
C GLY A 151 -0.74 7.43 21.64
N LEU A 152 -0.51 6.23 21.11
CA LEU A 152 -1.38 5.62 20.11
C LEU A 152 -1.76 4.20 20.54
N SER A 153 -2.90 4.05 21.24
CA SER A 153 -3.81 2.89 21.20
C SER A 153 -4.84 2.98 22.32
N ALA A 154 -5.88 3.79 22.14
CA ALA A 154 -7.12 3.59 22.88
C ALA A 154 -7.90 2.47 22.18
N GLY A 155 -7.72 1.21 22.63
CA GLY A 155 -8.71 0.16 22.38
C GLY A 155 -8.22 -1.22 21.91
N LEU A 156 -6.94 -1.42 21.61
CA LEU A 156 -6.40 -2.75 21.30
C LEU A 156 -5.20 -3.02 22.21
N GLY A 157 -5.16 -4.22 22.79
CA GLY A 157 -4.25 -4.63 23.86
C GLY A 157 -2.76 -4.42 23.57
N GLU A 158 -1.94 -4.67 24.60
CA GLU A 158 -0.50 -4.41 24.61
C GLU A 158 0.19 -4.73 23.27
N PRO A 159 1.04 -3.83 22.74
CA PRO A 159 1.71 -4.03 21.46
C PRO A 159 2.56 -5.30 21.53
N LEU A 160 2.35 -6.21 20.59
CA LEU A 160 3.06 -7.49 20.52
C LEU A 160 4.58 -7.23 20.41
N PRO A 161 5.46 -8.00 21.07
CA PRO A 161 6.90 -7.69 21.15
C PRO A 161 7.64 -7.64 19.81
N TRP A 162 7.13 -8.32 18.79
CA TRP A 162 7.71 -8.31 17.44
C TRP A 162 7.23 -7.10 16.59
N TRP A 163 6.31 -6.28 17.12
CA TRP A 163 5.78 -5.06 16.47
C TRP A 163 6.54 -3.78 16.79
N VAL A 164 7.25 -3.73 17.92
CA VAL A 164 7.83 -2.47 18.42
C VAL A 164 8.98 -2.04 17.49
N GLY A 165 8.69 -1.09 16.59
CA GLY A 165 9.65 -0.46 15.68
C GLY A 165 9.43 -0.66 14.18
N PHE A 166 8.40 -1.43 13.74
CA PHE A 166 8.26 -1.80 12.31
C PHE A 166 7.06 -1.19 11.56
N GLN A 167 6.09 -0.59 12.24
CA GLN A 167 5.05 0.19 11.56
C GLN A 167 5.46 1.65 11.56
N TYR A 168 6.04 2.09 10.45
CA TYR A 168 5.99 3.51 10.12
C TYR A 168 4.57 3.80 9.66
N PRO A 169 3.77 4.53 10.46
CA PRO A 169 2.39 4.79 10.09
C PRO A 169 2.39 5.55 8.76
N ALA A 170 1.63 5.07 7.79
CA ALA A 170 1.61 5.68 6.46
C ALA A 170 0.71 6.93 6.46
N ASN A 171 1.00 7.87 5.56
CA ASN A 171 0.14 9.02 5.35
C ASN A 171 -1.24 8.55 4.83
N ALA A 172 -2.32 9.05 5.45
CA ALA A 172 -3.68 8.61 5.14
C ALA A 172 -4.11 8.98 3.70
N PHE A 173 -3.67 10.11 3.14
CA PHE A 173 -3.97 10.48 1.75
C PHE A 173 -3.30 9.54 0.75
N ASP A 174 -2.02 9.25 0.98
CA ASP A 174 -1.28 8.29 0.15
C ASP A 174 -1.95 6.91 0.20
N MET A 175 -2.35 6.46 1.39
CA MET A 175 -3.03 5.17 1.55
C MET A 175 -4.43 5.19 0.94
N TYR A 176 -5.17 6.30 1.00
CA TYR A 176 -6.45 6.46 0.32
C TYR A 176 -6.28 6.29 -1.20
N ARG A 177 -5.34 7.03 -1.81
CA ARG A 177 -5.03 6.94 -3.24
C ARG A 177 -4.60 5.52 -3.63
N LEU A 178 -3.79 4.87 -2.79
CA LEU A 178 -3.30 3.53 -3.05
C LEU A 178 -4.42 2.49 -2.94
N ALA A 179 -5.28 2.60 -1.94
CA ALA A 179 -6.43 1.72 -1.73
C ALA A 179 -7.44 1.85 -2.86
N ASP A 180 -7.68 3.07 -3.36
CA ASP A 180 -8.52 3.31 -4.53
C ASP A 180 -7.92 2.64 -5.78
N LYS A 181 -6.61 2.85 -6.02
CA LYS A 181 -5.90 2.24 -7.15
C LYS A 181 -5.95 0.71 -7.15
N PHE A 182 -5.75 0.08 -5.99
CA PHE A 182 -5.78 -1.38 -5.87
C PHE A 182 -7.17 -1.95 -5.57
N GLY A 183 -8.20 -1.11 -5.48
CA GLY A 183 -9.57 -1.55 -5.21
C GLY A 183 -9.71 -2.29 -3.88
N VAL A 184 -9.13 -1.74 -2.82
CA VAL A 184 -9.27 -2.23 -1.43
C VAL A 184 -10.20 -1.27 -0.67
N ASP A 185 -11.50 -1.42 -0.89
CA ASP A 185 -12.53 -0.46 -0.43
C ASP A 185 -12.54 -0.25 1.08
N GLY A 186 -12.28 -1.31 1.85
CA GLY A 186 -12.19 -1.22 3.32
C GLY A 186 -11.09 -0.26 3.77
N LEU A 187 -9.90 -0.35 3.17
CA LEU A 187 -8.79 0.54 3.48
C LEU A 187 -9.05 1.97 3.01
N ARG A 188 -9.69 2.13 1.84
CA ARG A 188 -10.10 3.46 1.33
C ARG A 188 -11.03 4.14 2.33
N THR A 189 -12.03 3.41 2.82
CA THR A 189 -12.99 3.90 3.82
C THR A 189 -12.31 4.27 5.14
N GLU A 190 -11.42 3.42 5.64
CA GLU A 190 -10.67 3.69 6.88
C GLU A 190 -9.74 4.90 6.75
N ALA A 191 -9.06 5.05 5.61
CA ALA A 191 -8.22 6.21 5.34
C ALA A 191 -9.05 7.51 5.29
N ALA A 192 -10.21 7.50 4.61
CA ALA A 192 -11.12 8.64 4.57
C ALA A 192 -11.66 9.01 5.97
N ARG A 193 -12.00 7.99 6.77
CA ARG A 193 -12.44 8.17 8.15
C ARG A 193 -11.35 8.80 9.02
N HIS A 194 -10.11 8.35 8.86
CA HIS A 194 -8.96 8.94 9.56
C HIS A 194 -8.75 10.39 9.15
N ILE A 195 -8.74 10.68 7.84
CA ILE A 195 -8.65 12.06 7.32
C ILE A 195 -9.73 12.93 7.95
N ALA A 196 -11.00 12.50 7.91
CA ALA A 196 -12.11 13.25 8.50
C ALA A 196 -11.95 13.54 9.99
N SER A 197 -11.33 12.61 10.74
CA SER A 197 -11.12 12.75 12.19
C SER A 197 -9.93 13.61 12.58
N ASP A 198 -8.96 13.80 11.67
CA ASP A 198 -7.69 14.51 11.93
C ASP A 198 -7.63 15.87 11.24
N ILE A 199 -8.73 16.35 10.62
CA ILE A 199 -8.82 17.72 10.10
C ILE A 199 -8.88 18.72 11.25
N GLU A 200 -8.02 19.73 11.20
CA GLU A 200 -8.06 20.90 12.07
C GLU A 200 -8.22 22.20 11.28
N ILE A 201 -8.67 23.27 11.95
CA ILE A 201 -8.92 24.57 11.29
C ILE A 201 -7.62 25.21 10.77
N SER A 202 -6.50 25.02 11.49
CA SER A 202 -5.18 25.53 11.08
C SER A 202 -4.70 24.91 9.77
N ASP A 203 -5.09 23.67 9.51
CA ASP A 203 -4.50 22.86 8.45
C ASP A 203 -5.26 23.01 7.12
N LEU A 204 -6.45 23.62 7.13
CA LEU A 204 -7.31 23.72 5.94
C LEU A 204 -6.60 24.37 4.73
N VAL A 205 -5.77 25.38 4.98
CA VAL A 205 -5.05 26.10 3.92
C VAL A 205 -3.86 25.27 3.41
N SER A 206 -3.08 24.67 4.31
CA SER A 206 -1.95 23.81 3.93
C SER A 206 -2.44 22.56 3.20
N ASP A 207 -3.52 21.94 3.67
CA ASP A 207 -4.10 20.75 3.06
C ASP A 207 -4.55 21.00 1.63
N ALA A 208 -5.27 22.10 1.41
CA ALA A 208 -5.71 22.54 0.10
C ALA A 208 -4.57 22.73 -0.91
N ALA A 209 -3.40 23.12 -0.41
CA ALA A 209 -2.20 23.37 -1.22
C ALA A 209 -1.38 22.10 -1.44
N GLN A 210 -1.21 21.26 -0.40
CA GLN A 210 -0.29 20.12 -0.39
C GLN A 210 -0.93 18.81 -0.85
N HIS A 211 -2.24 18.63 -0.65
CA HIS A 211 -2.92 17.37 -0.93
C HIS A 211 -3.76 17.46 -2.20
N GLU A 212 -3.17 16.99 -3.30
CA GLU A 212 -3.84 16.88 -4.60
C GLU A 212 -5.07 15.95 -4.53
N GLU A 213 -5.06 14.99 -3.60
CA GLU A 213 -6.15 14.07 -3.33
C GLU A 213 -7.47 14.77 -3.05
N ILE A 214 -7.45 15.96 -2.45
CA ILE A 214 -8.64 16.78 -2.20
C ILE A 214 -9.30 17.21 -3.51
N LYS A 215 -8.50 17.47 -4.56
CA LYS A 215 -9.00 17.88 -5.88
C LYS A 215 -9.39 16.68 -6.74
N LEU A 216 -8.65 15.58 -6.61
CA LEU A 216 -8.81 14.38 -7.43
C LEU A 216 -9.98 13.50 -6.97
N PHE A 217 -10.25 13.45 -5.65
CA PHE A 217 -11.25 12.54 -5.08
C PHE A 217 -12.44 13.31 -4.50
N PRO A 218 -13.62 13.27 -5.15
CA PRO A 218 -14.82 13.97 -4.68
C PRO A 218 -15.25 13.59 -3.26
N GLU A 219 -15.00 12.35 -2.85
CA GLU A 219 -15.29 11.86 -1.50
C GLU A 219 -14.46 12.61 -0.44
N ILE A 220 -13.16 12.81 -0.70
CA ILE A 220 -12.28 13.59 0.17
C ILE A 220 -12.67 15.07 0.13
N ALA A 221 -12.94 15.64 -1.05
CA ALA A 221 -13.43 17.01 -1.17
C ALA A 221 -14.69 17.26 -0.33
N LYS A 222 -15.61 16.29 -0.34
CA LYS A 222 -16.85 16.33 0.44
C LYS A 222 -16.58 16.30 1.94
N VAL A 223 -15.63 15.49 2.41
CA VAL A 223 -15.21 15.49 3.84
C VAL A 223 -14.80 16.89 4.29
N TYR A 224 -13.98 17.59 3.49
CA TYR A 224 -13.56 18.96 3.81
C TYR A 224 -14.70 19.98 3.72
N SER A 225 -15.57 19.86 2.71
CA SER A 225 -16.74 20.74 2.57
C SER A 225 -17.69 20.59 3.76
N ASP A 226 -17.97 19.35 4.18
CA ASP A 226 -18.84 19.05 5.32
C ASP A 226 -18.22 19.57 6.64
N TYR A 227 -16.91 19.40 6.83
CA TYR A 227 -16.19 19.97 7.97
C TYR A 227 -16.29 21.51 7.99
N CYS A 228 -16.05 22.16 6.86
CA CYS A 228 -16.12 23.62 6.74
C CYS A 228 -17.53 24.17 7.00
N LYS A 229 -18.57 23.47 6.55
CA LYS A 229 -19.98 23.81 6.83
C LYS A 229 -20.30 23.69 8.31
N TYR A 230 -19.88 22.60 8.95
CA TYR A 230 -20.16 22.35 10.36
C TYR A 230 -19.43 23.35 11.27
N TYR A 231 -18.15 23.63 11.01
CA TYR A 231 -17.32 24.53 11.83
C TYR A 231 -17.26 25.98 11.33
N LYS A 232 -18.16 26.39 10.42
CA LYS A 232 -18.18 27.70 9.75
C LYS A 232 -17.90 28.88 10.68
N ARG A 233 -18.59 28.95 11.82
CA ARG A 233 -18.43 30.04 12.82
C ARG A 233 -17.04 30.07 13.46
N HIS A 234 -16.44 28.90 13.69
CA HIS A 234 -15.11 28.81 14.29
C HIS A 234 -14.03 29.17 13.28
N ILE A 235 -14.20 28.77 12.02
CA ILE A 235 -13.28 29.11 10.93
C ILE A 235 -13.22 30.63 10.73
N ILE A 236 -14.38 31.31 10.63
CA ILE A 236 -14.44 32.78 10.48
C ILE A 236 -13.70 33.51 11.63
N LYS A 237 -13.77 32.97 12.85
CA LYS A 237 -13.13 33.59 14.02
C LYS A 237 -11.63 33.34 14.12
N LYS A 238 -11.16 32.18 13.65
CA LYS A 238 -9.77 31.74 13.86
C LYS A 238 -8.88 31.90 12.62
N LEU A 239 -9.47 31.94 11.43
CA LEU A 239 -8.74 31.92 10.18
C LEU A 239 -9.00 33.21 9.40
N GLU A 240 -7.97 34.01 9.19
CA GLU A 240 -8.06 35.26 8.43
C GLU A 240 -8.45 34.98 6.96
N ALA A 241 -7.86 33.93 6.36
CA ALA A 241 -8.14 33.46 5.01
C ALA A 241 -9.42 32.61 4.86
N HIS A 242 -10.40 32.74 5.78
CA HIS A 242 -11.63 31.95 5.75
C HIS A 242 -12.42 32.08 4.42
N LYS A 243 -12.36 33.25 3.77
CA LYS A 243 -13.07 33.46 2.49
C LYS A 243 -12.50 32.57 1.38
N GLU A 244 -11.18 32.42 1.32
CA GLU A 244 -10.48 31.59 0.34
C GLU A 244 -10.78 30.11 0.58
N VAL A 245 -10.74 29.67 1.85
CA VAL A 245 -11.08 28.29 2.26
C VAL A 245 -12.50 27.94 1.86
N PHE A 246 -13.48 28.79 2.13
CA PHE A 246 -14.86 28.53 1.74
C PHE A 246 -15.05 28.48 0.22
N ASN A 247 -14.37 29.34 -0.55
CA ASN A 247 -14.39 29.25 -2.01
C ASN A 247 -13.79 27.94 -2.50
N LEU A 248 -12.68 27.51 -1.93
CA LEU A 248 -11.97 26.31 -2.33
C LEU A 248 -12.77 25.03 -2.05
N PHE A 249 -13.50 24.99 -0.93
CA PHE A 249 -14.34 23.84 -0.55
C PHE A 249 -15.82 23.99 -0.91
N GLY A 250 -16.17 25.00 -1.72
CA GLY A 250 -17.54 25.22 -2.21
C GLY A 250 -18.57 25.44 -1.10
N VAL A 251 -18.22 26.22 -0.08
CA VAL A 251 -19.08 26.57 1.05
C VAL A 251 -19.60 27.99 0.90
N ASP A 252 -20.92 28.19 1.03
CA ASP A 252 -21.54 29.51 0.86
C ASP A 252 -21.05 30.54 1.90
N HIS A 253 -20.82 31.77 1.45
CA HIS A 253 -20.45 32.87 2.34
C HIS A 253 -21.67 33.36 3.14
N PRO A 254 -21.51 33.69 4.43
CA PRO A 254 -22.60 34.26 5.22
C PRO A 254 -23.00 35.67 4.76
N GLU A 255 -22.18 36.36 3.95
CA GLU A 255 -22.45 37.73 3.48
C GLU A 255 -23.46 37.79 2.32
N THR A 256 -23.92 36.65 1.79
CA THR A 256 -24.83 36.60 0.62
C THR A 256 -26.32 36.64 0.98
N GLU A 257 -26.69 36.54 2.27
CA GLU A 257 -28.10 36.49 2.70
C GLU A 257 -28.69 37.83 3.18
N SER A 258 -27.90 38.91 3.28
CA SER A 258 -28.38 40.22 3.78
C SER A 258 -28.82 41.20 2.68
N GLY A 259 -29.39 40.70 1.58
CA GLY A 259 -29.69 41.49 0.37
C GLY A 259 -31.12 41.44 -0.18
N GLN A 260 -32.08 40.80 0.49
CA GLN A 260 -33.49 40.80 0.05
C GLN A 260 -34.48 41.04 1.20
N THR A 261 -34.59 42.29 1.63
CA THR A 261 -35.84 42.82 2.17
C THR A 261 -35.90 44.32 1.91
N LYS A 262 -36.65 44.71 0.87
CA LYS A 262 -37.64 45.81 0.86
C LYS A 262 -38.07 46.08 -0.59
N THR A 263 -39.29 45.68 -0.89
CA THR A 263 -40.15 46.40 -1.82
C THR A 263 -41.53 46.45 -1.19
#